data_AF-A0A9E5YL01-F1
#
_entry.id   AF-A0A9E5YL01-F1
#
_cell.length_a   1.000
_cell.length_b   1.000
_cell.length_c   1.000
_cell.angle_alpha   90.00
_cell.angle_beta   90.00
_cell.angle_gamma   90.00
#
_symmetry.space_group_name_H-M   'P 1'
#
loop_
_entity.id
_entity.type
_entity.pdbx_description
1 polymer ?
#
loop_
_entity_poly.entity_id
_entity_poly.type
_entity_poly.pdbx_seq_one_letter_code
_entity_poly.pdbx_strand_id
1 'polypeptide(L)'
;MRFPKVGDIIATEEALELCKHFELDYLIARIAANPDRYKSWEFDGCSGLPDEIMGFFTGCNWEDITYKCCLPHDLCYAYGEPGNDMERKRVDQNFYNDLVNKAGMKKWLASAFLEAVRIGGREEFGLSFSWGFAHK
;
A
#
# COMPACT_ATOMS: atom_id res chain seq x y z
N MET A 1 0.05 15.06 -10.81
CA MET A 1 -0.97 14.06 -10.43
C MET A 1 -1.60 14.49 -9.11
N ARG A 2 -2.91 14.29 -8.96
CA ARG A 2 -3.62 14.46 -7.68
C ARG A 2 -3.67 13.10 -6.99
N PHE A 3 -3.34 13.04 -5.71
CA PHE A 3 -3.50 11.81 -4.94
C PHE A 3 -4.98 11.53 -4.62
N PRO A 4 -5.38 10.24 -4.56
CA PRO A 4 -6.73 9.84 -4.19
C PRO A 4 -7.01 10.26 -2.75
N LYS A 5 -8.26 10.61 -2.45
CA LYS A 5 -8.74 10.78 -1.07
C LYS A 5 -9.20 9.44 -0.53
N VAL A 6 -9.18 9.30 0.79
CA VAL A 6 -9.81 8.14 1.44
C VAL A 6 -11.27 8.04 1.00
N GLY A 7 -11.67 6.86 0.53
CA GLY A 7 -12.98 6.57 -0.06
C GLY A 7 -13.05 6.74 -1.59
N ASP A 8 -12.02 7.29 -2.24
CA ASP A 8 -11.98 7.35 -3.70
C ASP A 8 -11.75 5.94 -4.28
N ILE A 9 -12.40 5.64 -5.41
CA ILE A 9 -12.21 4.39 -6.15
C ILE A 9 -11.06 4.54 -7.14
N ILE A 10 -10.02 3.73 -6.97
CA ILE A 10 -8.88 3.65 -7.87
C ILE A 10 -9.18 2.65 -8.98
N ALA A 11 -9.32 3.17 -10.20
CA ALA A 11 -9.39 2.38 -11.41
C ALA A 11 -8.00 1.90 -11.86
N THR A 12 -7.93 0.89 -12.72
CA THR A 12 -6.67 0.34 -13.23
C THR A 12 -5.81 1.41 -13.93
N GLU A 13 -6.44 2.32 -14.67
CA GLU A 13 -5.76 3.41 -15.38
C GLU A 13 -5.12 4.41 -14.40
N GLU A 14 -5.83 4.74 -13.31
CA GLU A 14 -5.33 5.62 -12.26
C GLU A 14 -4.19 4.94 -11.48
N ALA A 15 -4.33 3.65 -11.19
CA ALA A 15 -3.27 2.86 -10.56
C ALA A 15 -1.98 2.82 -11.39
N LEU A 16 -2.08 2.77 -12.73
CA LEU A 16 -0.91 2.84 -13.61
C LEU A 16 -0.19 4.19 -13.51
N GLU A 17 -0.94 5.30 -13.45
CA GLU A 17 -0.36 6.62 -13.24
C GLU A 17 0.31 6.74 -11.86
N LEU A 18 -0.32 6.17 -10.82
CA LEU A 18 0.23 6.14 -9.47
C LEU A 18 1.50 5.29 -9.41
N CYS A 19 1.49 4.10 -10.01
CA CYS A 19 2.67 3.23 -10.11
C CYS A 19 3.82 3.96 -10.80
N LYS A 20 3.55 4.72 -11.86
CA LYS A 20 4.54 5.55 -12.54
C LYS A 20 5.09 6.65 -11.63
N HIS A 21 4.23 7.29 -10.83
CA HIS A 21 4.66 8.30 -9.88
C HIS A 21 5.59 7.73 -8.78
N PHE A 22 5.32 6.51 -8.32
CA PHE A 22 6.11 5.84 -7.28
C PHE A 22 7.24 4.94 -7.82
N GLU A 23 7.53 5.00 -9.12
CA GLU A 23 8.59 4.22 -9.79
C GLU A 23 8.42 2.69 -9.63
N LEU A 24 7.16 2.22 -9.61
CA LEU A 24 6.78 0.81 -9.49
C LEU A 24 6.67 0.15 -10.88
N ASP A 25 7.73 0.26 -11.69
CA ASP A 25 7.73 -0.18 -13.11
C ASP A 25 7.33 -1.66 -13.28
N TYR A 26 7.67 -2.51 -12.32
CA TYR A 26 7.32 -3.92 -12.34
C TYR A 26 5.79 -4.15 -12.24
N LEU A 27 5.07 -3.30 -11.48
CA LEU A 27 3.61 -3.35 -11.41
C LEU A 27 2.99 -2.81 -12.70
N ILE A 28 3.56 -1.74 -13.29
CA ILE A 28 3.10 -1.23 -14.59
C ILE A 28 3.15 -2.35 -15.63
N ALA A 29 4.27 -3.07 -15.71
CA ALA A 29 4.43 -4.19 -16.63
C ALA A 29 3.41 -5.31 -16.37
N ARG A 30 3.18 -5.66 -15.09
CA ARG A 30 2.22 -6.69 -14.68
C ARG A 30 0.78 -6.32 -15.05
N ILE A 31 0.35 -5.12 -14.68
CA ILE A 31 -1.01 -4.61 -14.92
C ILE A 31 -1.25 -4.50 -16.43
N ALA A 32 -0.33 -3.91 -17.18
CA ALA A 32 -0.46 -3.72 -18.62
C ALA A 32 -0.48 -5.05 -19.41
N ALA A 33 0.18 -6.09 -18.91
CA ALA A 33 0.16 -7.41 -19.55
C ALA A 33 -1.20 -8.11 -19.43
N ASN A 34 -1.99 -7.81 -18.39
CA ASN A 34 -3.26 -8.49 -18.12
C ASN A 34 -4.30 -7.55 -17.50
N PRO A 35 -4.73 -6.47 -18.18
CA PRO A 35 -5.61 -5.46 -17.58
C PRO A 35 -6.95 -6.05 -17.10
N ASP A 36 -7.47 -7.05 -17.79
CA ASP A 36 -8.74 -7.70 -17.47
C ASP A 36 -8.70 -8.56 -16.20
N ARG A 37 -7.52 -8.84 -15.62
CA ARG A 37 -7.39 -9.60 -14.37
C ARG A 37 -7.67 -8.79 -13.11
N TYR A 38 -7.78 -7.47 -13.24
CA TYR A 38 -7.85 -6.56 -12.10
C TYR A 38 -9.20 -5.86 -12.00
N LYS A 39 -9.67 -5.66 -10.76
CA LYS A 39 -10.85 -4.85 -10.43
C LYS A 39 -10.40 -3.55 -9.78
N SER A 40 -11.26 -2.52 -9.87
CA SER A 40 -11.08 -1.29 -9.11
C SER A 40 -11.20 -1.55 -7.61
N TRP A 41 -10.60 -0.69 -6.79
CA TRP A 41 -10.57 -0.81 -5.34
C TRP A 41 -10.70 0.55 -4.67
N GLU A 42 -11.17 0.58 -3.43
CA GLU A 42 -11.33 1.80 -2.65
C GLU A 42 -10.04 2.11 -1.89
N PHE A 43 -9.55 3.34 -1.97
CA PHE A 43 -8.40 3.77 -1.17
C PHE A 43 -8.85 4.02 0.27
N ASP A 44 -8.30 3.27 1.22
CA ASP A 44 -8.71 3.34 2.63
C ASP A 44 -7.70 4.08 3.55
N GLY A 45 -6.68 4.71 2.95
CA GLY A 45 -5.66 5.48 3.67
C GLY A 45 -4.55 4.58 4.20
N CYS A 46 -4.31 4.58 5.51
CA CYS A 46 -3.55 3.49 6.12
C CYS A 46 -4.52 2.61 6.91
N SER A 47 -4.86 1.45 6.35
CA SER A 47 -5.95 0.59 6.82
C SER A 47 -5.95 0.40 8.35
N GLY A 48 -7.11 0.63 8.97
CA GLY A 48 -7.33 0.37 10.40
C GLY A 48 -6.93 1.49 11.36
N LEU A 49 -6.47 2.65 10.88
CA LEU A 49 -6.14 3.80 11.72
C LEU A 49 -6.66 5.11 11.08
N PRO A 50 -7.51 5.90 11.76
CA PRO A 50 -7.88 7.22 11.26
C PRO A 50 -6.66 8.14 11.13
N ASP A 51 -6.52 8.81 9.99
CA ASP A 51 -5.35 9.62 9.62
C ASP A 51 -4.95 10.68 10.68
N GLU A 52 -5.93 11.40 11.24
CA GLU A 52 -5.69 12.42 12.27
C GLU A 52 -5.15 11.83 13.59
N ILE A 53 -5.59 10.62 13.92
CA ILE A 53 -5.14 9.87 15.10
C ILE A 53 -3.69 9.42 14.88
N MET A 54 -3.36 9.00 13.66
CA MET A 54 -2.03 8.53 13.30
C MET A 54 -0.95 9.58 13.52
N GLY A 55 -1.19 10.83 13.14
CA GLY A 55 -0.22 11.91 13.35
C GLY A 55 0.11 12.10 14.84
N PHE A 56 -0.91 12.07 15.70
CA PHE A 56 -0.74 12.18 17.15
C PHE A 56 0.00 10.99 17.75
N PHE A 57 -0.41 9.76 17.43
CA PHE A 57 0.17 8.54 18.01
C PHE A 57 1.60 8.29 17.55
N THR A 58 1.92 8.64 16.31
CA THR A 58 3.23 8.39 15.71
C THR A 58 4.20 9.55 15.93
N GLY A 59 3.69 10.76 16.18
CA GLY A 59 4.47 11.99 16.20
C GLY A 59 4.99 12.41 14.82
N CYS A 60 4.43 11.85 13.75
CA CYS A 60 4.80 12.11 12.36
C CYS A 60 3.70 12.92 11.66
N ASN A 61 4.02 13.47 10.48
CA ASN A 61 2.98 14.02 9.61
C ASN A 61 2.15 12.87 9.03
N TRP A 62 0.84 12.89 9.28
CA TRP A 62 -0.07 11.84 8.81
C TRP A 62 -0.10 11.78 7.27
N GLU A 63 -0.01 12.92 6.57
CA GLU A 63 -0.01 12.96 5.10
C GLU A 63 1.21 12.25 4.52
N ASP A 64 2.36 12.35 5.20
CA ASP A 64 3.57 11.64 4.78
C ASP A 64 3.42 10.13 4.97
N ILE A 65 2.74 9.69 6.03
CA ILE A 65 2.43 8.28 6.23
C ILE A 65 1.47 7.80 5.14
N THR A 66 0.31 8.46 4.99
CA THR A 66 -0.73 8.06 4.05
C THR A 66 -0.24 8.07 2.61
N TYR A 67 0.35 9.17 2.14
CA TYR A 67 0.65 9.35 0.71
C TYR A 67 2.05 8.93 0.28
N LYS A 68 3.03 8.91 1.19
CA LYS A 68 4.41 8.49 0.85
C LYS A 68 4.73 7.07 1.28
N CYS A 69 3.90 6.46 2.13
CA CYS A 69 4.15 5.11 2.68
C CYS A 69 2.98 4.15 2.39
N CYS A 70 1.75 4.45 2.83
CA CYS A 70 0.63 3.51 2.72
C CYS A 70 0.14 3.41 1.26
N LEU A 71 -0.08 4.52 0.56
CA LEU A 71 -0.49 4.50 -0.86
C LEU A 71 0.43 3.66 -1.80
N PRO A 72 1.77 3.82 -1.79
CA PRO A 72 2.63 2.94 -2.59
C PRO A 72 2.65 1.48 -2.10
N HIS A 73 2.46 1.23 -0.80
CA HIS A 73 2.32 -0.12 -0.25
C HIS A 73 1.01 -0.77 -0.71
N ASP A 74 -0.10 -0.05 -0.69
CA ASP A 74 -1.41 -0.50 -1.17
C ASP A 74 -1.40 -0.82 -2.65
N LEU A 75 -0.71 -0.04 -3.50
CA LEU A 75 -0.51 -0.39 -4.90
C LEU A 75 0.20 -1.74 -5.04
N CYS A 76 1.26 -1.95 -4.25
CA CYS A 76 1.97 -3.22 -4.25
C CYS A 76 1.10 -4.38 -3.76
N TYR A 77 0.25 -4.14 -2.77
CA TYR A 77 -0.67 -5.13 -2.23
C TYR A 77 -1.81 -5.46 -3.18
N ALA A 78 -2.43 -4.44 -3.78
CA ALA A 78 -3.51 -4.56 -4.75
C ALA A 78 -3.12 -5.49 -5.90
N TYR A 79 -1.93 -5.24 -6.47
CA TYR A 79 -1.46 -5.87 -7.69
C TYR A 79 -0.34 -6.90 -7.44
N GLY A 80 -0.12 -7.31 -6.20
CA GLY A 80 0.87 -8.31 -5.81
C GLY A 80 0.55 -9.69 -6.38
N GLU A 81 1.57 -10.43 -6.82
CA GLU A 81 1.34 -11.78 -7.38
C GLU A 81 0.86 -12.76 -6.29
N PRO A 82 -0.35 -13.34 -6.40
CA PRO A 82 -0.84 -14.32 -5.44
C PRO A 82 0.12 -15.50 -5.23
N GLY A 83 0.30 -15.94 -3.99
CA GLY A 83 1.26 -16.97 -3.60
C GLY A 83 2.73 -16.53 -3.58
N ASN A 84 3.06 -15.28 -3.95
CA ASN A 84 4.44 -14.78 -3.95
C ASN A 84 4.84 -14.15 -2.61
N ASP A 85 5.05 -15.00 -1.60
CA ASP A 85 5.48 -14.57 -0.26
C ASP A 85 6.78 -13.75 -0.23
N MET A 86 7.70 -14.03 -1.15
CA MET A 86 8.98 -13.33 -1.23
C MET A 86 8.78 -11.88 -1.70
N GLU A 87 7.88 -11.66 -2.65
CA GLU A 87 7.51 -10.32 -3.09
C GLU A 87 6.79 -9.55 -1.98
N ARG A 88 5.80 -10.17 -1.31
CA ARG A 88 5.10 -9.56 -0.18
C ARG A 88 6.07 -9.13 0.92
N LYS A 89 6.99 -10.01 1.33
CA LYS A 89 8.02 -9.68 2.34
C LYS A 89 8.91 -8.50 1.94
N ARG A 90 9.27 -8.40 0.65
CA ARG A 90 10.05 -7.25 0.13
C ARG A 90 9.23 -5.96 0.17
N VAL A 91 7.95 -6.02 -0.20
CA VAL A 91 7.02 -4.89 -0.15
C VAL A 91 6.82 -4.40 1.28
N ASP A 92 6.59 -5.31 2.24
CA ASP A 92 6.49 -4.98 3.66
C ASP A 92 7.76 -4.33 4.21
N GLN A 93 8.93 -4.85 3.80
CA GLN A 93 10.20 -4.28 4.21
C GLN A 93 10.44 -2.88 3.62
N ASN A 94 9.98 -2.64 2.39
CA ASN A 94 10.00 -1.31 1.78
C ASN A 94 9.07 -0.34 2.51
N PHE A 95 7.87 -0.80 2.92
CA PHE A 95 6.96 0.00 3.73
C PHE A 95 7.60 0.42 5.06
N TYR A 96 8.27 -0.50 5.76
CA TYR A 96 9.06 -0.14 6.94
C TYR A 96 10.09 0.95 6.64
N ASN A 97 10.84 0.80 5.54
CA ASN A 97 11.86 1.78 5.16
C ASN A 97 11.25 3.15 4.85
N ASP A 98 10.09 3.17 4.20
CA ASP A 98 9.37 4.40 3.87
C ASP A 98 8.84 5.09 5.12
N LEU A 99 8.26 4.36 6.07
CA LEU A 99 7.84 4.90 7.36
C LEU A 99 9.02 5.60 8.07
N VAL A 100 10.20 4.97 8.09
CA VAL A 100 11.38 5.55 8.75
C VAL A 100 11.95 6.74 7.97
N ASN A 101 12.15 6.60 6.66
CA ASN A 101 12.93 7.55 5.88
C ASN A 101 12.09 8.68 5.27
N LYS A 102 10.82 8.43 4.94
CA LYS A 102 9.92 9.39 4.29
C LYS A 102 8.97 10.05 5.28
N ALA A 103 8.49 9.33 6.28
CA ALA A 103 7.60 9.87 7.32
C ALA A 103 8.31 10.22 8.64
N GLY A 104 9.60 9.89 8.79
CA GLY A 104 10.37 10.19 10.00
C GLY A 104 9.99 9.33 11.21
N MET A 105 9.31 8.20 10.99
CA MET A 105 8.82 7.34 12.04
C MET A 105 9.97 6.70 12.83
N LYS A 106 9.81 6.64 14.15
CA LYS A 106 10.76 5.92 15.02
C LYS A 106 10.80 4.44 14.63
N LYS A 107 12.01 3.88 14.51
CA LYS A 107 12.23 2.49 14.08
C LYS A 107 11.39 1.45 14.83
N TRP A 108 11.25 1.59 16.15
CA TRP A 108 10.46 0.64 16.95
C TRP A 108 8.97 0.67 16.60
N LEU A 109 8.45 1.83 16.24
CA LEU A 109 7.06 2.01 15.84
C LEU A 109 6.86 1.51 14.41
N ALA A 110 7.78 1.83 13.50
CA ALA A 110 7.78 1.26 12.15
C ALA A 110 7.86 -0.28 12.18
N SER A 111 8.60 -0.87 13.13
CA SER A 111 8.63 -2.32 13.34
C SER A 111 7.28 -2.88 13.79
N ALA A 112 6.51 -2.14 14.61
CA ALA A 112 5.17 -2.55 14.99
C ALA A 112 4.21 -2.54 13.78
N PHE A 113 4.29 -1.51 12.92
CA PHE A 113 3.54 -1.46 11.67
C PHE A 113 3.92 -2.62 10.72
N LEU A 114 5.21 -2.93 10.61
CA LEU A 114 5.71 -4.05 9.81
C LEU A 114 5.12 -5.39 10.26
N GLU A 115 5.10 -5.65 11.57
CA GLU A 115 4.51 -6.88 12.09
C GLU A 115 2.98 -6.91 11.91
N ALA A 116 2.31 -5.76 12.03
CA ALA A 116 0.88 -5.64 11.77
C ALA A 116 0.54 -6.02 10.32
N VAL A 117 1.25 -5.48 9.31
CA VAL A 117 0.97 -5.80 7.89
C VAL A 117 1.35 -7.23 7.52
N ARG A 118 2.40 -7.80 8.13
CA ARG A 118 2.81 -9.20 7.90
C ARG A 118 1.76 -10.20 8.36
N ILE A 119 1.10 -9.89 9.48
CA ILE A 119 0.04 -10.72 10.05
C ILE A 119 -1.28 -10.41 9.37
N GLY A 120 -1.73 -9.15 9.41
CA GLY A 120 -3.05 -8.69 8.96
C GLY A 120 -3.23 -8.60 7.45
N GLY A 121 -2.15 -8.49 6.68
CA GLY A 121 -2.16 -8.33 5.24
C GLY A 121 -2.00 -9.63 4.45
N ARG A 122 -2.26 -10.79 5.06
CA ARG A 122 -2.11 -12.08 4.40
C ARG A 122 -3.20 -12.32 3.36
N GLU A 123 -2.81 -12.95 2.25
CA GLU A 123 -3.73 -13.32 1.16
C GLU A 123 -4.92 -14.16 1.67
N GLU A 124 -4.69 -15.07 2.62
CA GLU A 124 -5.73 -15.99 3.13
C GLU A 124 -6.90 -15.28 3.82
N PHE A 125 -6.75 -14.01 4.21
CA PHE A 125 -7.82 -13.26 4.85
C PHE A 125 -8.81 -12.65 3.84
N GLY A 126 -8.41 -12.47 2.58
CA GLY A 126 -9.29 -11.95 1.52
C GLY A 126 -9.93 -10.58 1.83
N LEU A 127 -9.29 -9.77 2.67
CA LEU A 127 -9.75 -8.43 3.05
C LEU A 127 -9.42 -7.42 1.93
N SER A 128 -10.04 -6.23 1.99
CA SER A 128 -9.80 -5.13 1.03
C SER A 128 -8.36 -4.60 1.03
N PHE A 129 -7.53 -5.03 1.98
CA PHE A 129 -6.11 -4.70 2.13
C PHE A 129 -5.24 -5.97 2.25
N SER A 130 -5.76 -7.15 1.92
CA SER A 130 -4.97 -8.39 1.89
C SER A 130 -4.14 -8.49 0.61
N TRP A 131 -2.98 -9.15 0.65
CA TRP A 131 -2.17 -9.36 -0.55
C TRP A 131 -2.97 -9.88 -1.75
N GLY A 132 -2.83 -9.21 -2.90
CA GLY A 132 -3.52 -9.53 -4.15
C GLY A 132 -4.99 -9.04 -4.21
N PHE A 133 -5.45 -8.15 -3.33
CA PHE A 133 -6.88 -7.83 -3.19
C PHE A 133 -7.56 -7.27 -4.46
N ALA A 134 -6.81 -6.69 -5.40
CA ALA A 134 -7.36 -6.19 -6.66
C ALA A 134 -7.43 -7.25 -7.78
N HIS A 135 -6.97 -8.48 -7.52
CA HIS A 135 -7.21 -9.60 -8.42
C HIS A 135 -8.71 -10.00 -8.42
N LYS A 136 -9.21 -10.39 -9.59
CA LYS A 136 -10.58 -10.92 -9.78
C LYS A 136 -10.72 -12.38 -9.36
#